data_AF-A0AAD1R2H1-F1
#
_entry.id   AF-A0AAD1R2H1-F1
#
_cell.length_a   1.000
_cell.length_b   1.000
_cell.length_c   1.000
_cell.angle_alpha   90.00
_cell.angle_beta   90.00
_cell.angle_gamma   90.00
#
_symmetry.space_group_name_H-M   'P 1'
#
loop_
_entity.id
_entity.type
_entity.pdbx_description
1 polymer ?
#
loop_
_entity_poly.entity_id
_entity_poly.type
_entity_poly.pdbx_seq_one_letter_code
_entity_poly.pdbx_strand_id
1 'polypeptide(L)'
;WISDQSGRLHMPVTYATICAKALSPFEMLKQRKGGNVGETFSASSGWFDRYKKRAGWYNIKILGESASADTEAAKLFPAKLAEILEEGNYLPSQVFNADETGLFWKRMPPRSYIAKEESSMPGFKPAKERLTLFLGGNAAGDCKLKPMMVHRAGNPRARKGIVKSTLPVIWKANKKGWVTALLFEDWSSHYFVPEVKKYCEDKSIPFQVILLVDNAPGHPPSLQHHHPNVKILLLPPNTTSILQPIDQGVIATFKALYLRQTFEMLIKATDNETGPSLKDFWRKSFNILDAIKITANAWNKISETTMKGVWKKLCPQLFGTNVEGFEEPAEIVQQNTEAIVTLANRLDLDVSETEINDLLEAHKEELTNEDLLDMEEQEELEEVEDVTAPETPVHSFTFKGLEEAFQPMEKAINIFESQDSNFERSTKVARDLRNAYACNEEIYNEKKRMCWKQTTITACLQKAAVTSSVSNKPET
;
A
#
# COMPACT_ATOMS: atom_id res chain seq x y z
N TRP A 1 31.68 -23.74 -4.91
CA TRP A 1 30.41 -23.50 -5.62
C TRP A 1 30.00 -22.04 -5.53
N ILE A 2 29.64 -21.50 -4.36
CA ILE A 2 29.21 -20.09 -4.22
C ILE A 2 30.27 -19.11 -4.77
N SER A 3 31.53 -19.25 -4.36
CA SER A 3 32.64 -18.41 -4.88
C SER A 3 32.89 -18.54 -6.39
N ASP A 4 32.53 -19.66 -7.00
CA ASP A 4 32.70 -19.93 -8.43
C ASP A 4 31.55 -19.32 -9.25
N GLN A 5 30.32 -19.41 -8.72
CA GLN A 5 29.14 -18.77 -9.30
C GLN A 5 29.23 -17.24 -9.24
N SER A 6 29.62 -16.69 -8.08
CA SER A 6 29.72 -15.23 -7.89
C SER A 6 30.98 -14.62 -8.52
N GLY A 7 32.09 -15.37 -8.56
CA GLY A 7 33.39 -14.85 -9.02
C GLY A 7 33.66 -15.09 -10.50
N ARG A 8 33.39 -16.29 -11.02
CA ARG A 8 33.80 -16.70 -12.38
C ARG A 8 32.67 -16.62 -13.40
N LEU A 9 31.43 -16.93 -13.00
CA LEU A 9 30.28 -16.96 -13.91
C LEU A 9 29.42 -15.69 -13.85
N HIS A 10 29.75 -14.76 -12.95
CA HIS A 10 28.97 -13.55 -12.67
C HIS A 10 27.47 -13.80 -12.52
N MET A 11 27.09 -15.00 -12.07
CA MET A 11 25.69 -15.35 -11.87
C MET A 11 25.26 -14.98 -10.44
N PRO A 12 24.08 -14.36 -10.28
CA PRO A 12 23.58 -14.00 -8.96
C PRO A 12 23.28 -15.27 -8.15
N VAL A 13 23.85 -15.34 -6.95
CA VAL A 13 23.64 -16.46 -6.02
C VAL A 13 22.67 -15.98 -4.93
N THR A 14 21.44 -16.49 -4.95
CA THR A 14 20.40 -16.07 -3.99
C THR A 14 20.33 -17.00 -2.78
N TYR A 15 19.67 -16.55 -1.71
CA TYR A 15 19.37 -17.37 -0.54
C TYR A 15 18.70 -18.69 -0.91
N ALA A 16 17.69 -18.65 -1.79
CA ALA A 16 16.97 -19.82 -2.25
C ALA A 16 17.88 -20.80 -3.00
N THR A 17 18.73 -20.30 -3.91
CA THR A 17 19.66 -21.16 -4.66
C THR A 17 20.71 -21.81 -3.76
N ILE A 18 21.18 -21.09 -2.72
CA ILE A 18 22.14 -21.64 -1.75
C ILE A 18 21.47 -22.72 -0.90
N CYS A 19 20.26 -22.47 -0.40
CA CYS A 19 19.54 -23.43 0.43
C CYS A 19 19.18 -24.69 -0.37
N ALA A 20 18.68 -24.53 -1.60
CA ALA A 20 18.42 -25.65 -2.51
C ALA A 20 19.70 -26.43 -2.82
N LYS A 21 20.81 -25.73 -3.11
CA LYS A 21 22.09 -26.41 -3.39
C LYS A 21 22.66 -27.11 -2.18
N ALA A 22 22.43 -26.64 -0.96
CA ALA A 22 22.95 -27.24 0.28
C ALA A 22 22.36 -28.63 0.57
N LEU A 23 21.14 -28.91 0.10
CA LEU A 23 20.49 -30.21 0.24
C LEU A 23 21.20 -31.30 -0.59
N SER A 24 21.77 -30.94 -1.74
CA SER A 24 22.43 -31.91 -2.64
C SER A 24 23.69 -32.56 -2.06
N PRO A 25 24.68 -31.82 -1.49
CA PRO A 25 25.81 -32.40 -0.78
C PRO A 25 25.39 -33.23 0.43
N PHE A 26 24.34 -32.82 1.14
CA PHE A 26 23.82 -33.56 2.28
C PHE A 26 23.31 -34.95 1.86
N GLU A 27 22.49 -35.03 0.81
CA GLU A 27 22.01 -36.32 0.28
C GLU A 27 23.15 -37.21 -0.24
N MET A 28 24.14 -36.61 -0.93
CA MET A 28 25.33 -37.37 -1.36
C MET A 28 26.13 -37.94 -0.18
N LEU A 29 26.30 -37.17 0.90
CA LEU A 29 27.01 -37.62 2.10
C LEU A 29 26.22 -38.69 2.86
N LYS A 30 24.89 -38.58 2.88
CA LYS A 30 23.98 -39.57 3.46
C LYS A 30 24.05 -40.91 2.75
N GLN A 31 24.10 -40.90 1.41
CA GLN A 31 24.27 -42.12 0.61
C GLN A 31 25.64 -42.77 0.82
N ARG A 32 26.72 -41.98 0.95
CA ARG A 32 28.09 -42.50 1.15
C ARG A 32 28.35 -43.10 2.52
N LYS A 33 27.63 -42.68 3.56
CA LYS A 33 27.79 -43.21 4.93
C LYS A 33 27.03 -44.53 5.20
N GLY A 34 26.38 -45.10 4.19
CA GLY A 34 25.52 -46.28 4.34
C GLY A 34 24.19 -45.84 4.95
N GLY A 35 23.14 -45.80 4.12
CA GLY A 35 21.88 -45.11 4.38
C GLY A 35 21.05 -45.63 5.54
N ASN A 36 21.51 -45.43 6.78
CA ASN A 36 20.71 -45.64 7.98
C ASN A 36 21.18 -44.71 9.11
N VAL A 37 20.82 -43.44 9.01
CA VAL A 37 20.80 -42.51 10.16
C VAL A 37 19.60 -41.60 9.95
N GLY A 38 18.70 -41.53 10.93
CA GLY A 38 17.53 -40.63 10.96
C GLY A 38 17.88 -39.13 11.02
N GLU A 39 19.09 -38.76 10.61
CA GLU A 39 19.53 -37.39 10.51
C GLU A 39 18.84 -36.73 9.32
N THR A 40 18.03 -35.72 9.63
CA THR A 40 17.42 -34.82 8.65
C THR A 40 18.17 -33.51 8.68
N PHE A 41 18.58 -33.03 7.51
CA PHE A 41 19.11 -31.68 7.37
C PHE A 41 18.10 -30.81 6.66
N SER A 42 17.73 -29.70 7.29
CA SER A 42 16.96 -28.64 6.66
C SER A 42 17.88 -27.45 6.44
N ALA A 43 17.94 -26.98 5.20
CA ALA A 43 18.62 -25.74 4.81
C ALA A 43 17.77 -24.51 5.23
N SER A 44 17.51 -24.42 6.53
CA SER A 44 16.73 -23.36 7.17
C SER A 44 17.49 -22.03 7.20
N SER A 45 16.75 -20.94 7.42
CA SER A 45 17.32 -19.60 7.62
C SER A 45 18.39 -19.58 8.72
N GLY A 46 18.09 -20.21 9.87
CA GLY A 46 19.05 -20.31 10.97
C GLY A 46 20.30 -21.16 10.64
N TRP A 47 20.22 -22.13 9.73
CA TRP A 47 21.43 -22.80 9.23
C TRP A 47 22.25 -21.85 8.35
N PHE A 48 21.58 -21.15 7.44
CA PHE A 48 22.21 -20.24 6.50
C PHE A 48 22.94 -19.09 7.19
N ASP A 49 22.33 -18.46 8.20
CA ASP A 49 22.94 -17.37 8.97
C ASP A 49 24.22 -17.83 9.69
N ARG A 50 24.18 -19.02 10.29
CA ARG A 50 25.35 -19.63 10.95
C ARG A 50 26.43 -20.01 9.94
N TYR A 51 26.04 -20.49 8.76
CA TYR A 51 26.96 -20.79 7.67
C TYR A 51 27.65 -19.51 7.14
N LYS A 52 26.87 -18.44 6.89
CA LYS A 52 27.37 -17.13 6.48
C LYS A 52 28.40 -16.56 7.46
N LYS A 53 28.09 -16.64 8.77
CA LYS A 53 28.99 -16.21 9.85
C LYS A 53 30.29 -17.01 9.88
N ARG A 54 30.23 -18.34 9.72
CA ARG A 54 31.43 -19.21 9.68
C ARG A 54 32.26 -19.00 8.42
N ALA A 55 31.63 -18.73 7.29
CA ALA A 55 32.31 -18.52 6.01
C ALA A 55 32.94 -17.12 5.88
N GLY A 56 32.77 -16.24 6.88
CA GLY A 56 33.31 -14.89 6.87
C GLY A 56 32.60 -13.95 5.88
N TRP A 57 31.37 -14.27 5.49
CA TRP A 57 30.61 -13.52 4.48
C TRP A 57 29.81 -12.39 5.10
N TYR A 58 30.50 -11.46 5.75
CA TYR A 58 29.87 -10.33 6.45
C TYR A 58 29.30 -9.28 5.48
N ASN A 59 29.81 -9.22 4.23
CA ASN A 59 29.51 -8.17 3.25
C ASN A 59 28.86 -8.64 1.94
N ILE A 60 28.39 -9.89 1.86
CA ILE A 60 27.59 -10.33 0.70
C ILE A 60 26.13 -9.96 0.97
N LYS A 61 25.69 -8.87 0.32
CA LYS A 61 24.28 -8.50 0.18
C LYS A 61 23.61 -9.58 -0.67
N ILE A 62 22.57 -10.20 -0.14
CA ILE A 62 21.63 -10.97 -0.96
C ILE A 62 20.69 -9.90 -1.51
N LEU A 63 20.77 -9.66 -2.82
CA LEU A 63 19.85 -8.77 -3.53
C LEU A 63 18.42 -9.30 -3.29
N GLY A 64 17.54 -8.47 -2.73
CA GLY A 64 16.08 -8.68 -2.71
C GLY A 64 15.47 -8.60 -4.11
N GLU A 65 14.13 -8.54 -4.22
CA GLU A 65 13.24 -8.61 -5.41
C GLU A 65 13.83 -8.30 -6.80
N SER A 66 14.79 -7.39 -6.93
CA SER A 66 15.62 -7.19 -8.12
C SER A 66 16.22 -8.49 -8.71
N ALA A 67 16.43 -9.53 -7.89
CA ALA A 67 16.95 -10.83 -8.34
C ALA A 67 15.88 -11.78 -8.91
N SER A 68 14.59 -11.57 -8.60
CA SER A 68 13.44 -12.32 -9.16
C SER A 68 12.70 -11.54 -10.25
N ALA A 69 13.19 -10.35 -10.60
CA ALA A 69 12.50 -9.47 -11.50
C ALA A 69 12.42 -10.05 -12.91
N ASP A 70 11.23 -10.05 -13.51
CA ASP A 70 11.04 -10.52 -14.87
C ASP A 70 11.52 -9.45 -15.86
N THR A 71 12.81 -9.51 -16.18
CA THR A 71 13.44 -8.56 -17.08
C THR A 71 12.89 -8.60 -18.50
N GLU A 72 12.27 -9.71 -18.94
CA GLU A 72 11.70 -9.80 -20.28
C GLU A 72 10.30 -9.16 -20.32
N ALA A 73 9.44 -9.48 -19.34
CA ALA A 73 8.16 -8.78 -19.19
C ALA A 73 8.37 -7.27 -18.97
N ALA A 74 9.40 -6.89 -18.19
CA ALA A 74 9.74 -5.50 -17.96
C ALA A 74 10.20 -4.76 -19.23
N LYS A 75 10.87 -5.44 -20.16
CA LYS A 75 11.27 -4.84 -21.45
C LYS A 75 10.10 -4.65 -22.40
N LEU A 76 9.13 -5.56 -22.39
CA LEU A 76 7.99 -5.53 -23.31
C LEU A 76 6.90 -4.54 -22.88
N PHE A 77 6.72 -4.36 -21.57
CA PHE A 77 5.62 -3.55 -21.05
C PHE A 77 5.65 -2.06 -21.45
N PRO A 78 6.80 -1.36 -21.45
CA PRO A 78 6.88 0.03 -21.92
C PRO A 78 6.32 0.22 -23.34
N ALA A 79 6.60 -0.71 -24.25
CA ALA A 79 6.06 -0.66 -25.62
C ALA A 79 4.54 -0.85 -25.64
N LYS A 80 4.03 -1.84 -24.91
CA LYS A 80 2.58 -2.07 -24.76
C LYS A 80 1.86 -0.87 -24.12
N LEU A 81 2.48 -0.25 -23.13
CA LEU A 81 1.95 0.94 -22.50
C LEU A 81 1.93 2.11 -23.49
N ALA A 82 2.98 2.28 -24.31
CA ALA A 82 3.00 3.30 -25.34
C ALA A 82 1.84 3.16 -26.35
N GLU A 83 1.54 1.94 -26.80
CA GLU A 83 0.38 1.66 -27.67
C GLU A 83 -0.94 2.09 -27.00
N ILE A 84 -1.16 1.71 -25.74
CA ILE A 84 -2.37 2.10 -24.99
C ILE A 84 -2.50 3.63 -24.85
N LEU A 85 -1.37 4.30 -24.62
CA LEU A 85 -1.33 5.76 -24.46
C LEU A 85 -1.64 6.47 -25.78
N GLU A 86 -1.10 5.98 -26.89
CA GLU A 86 -1.33 6.52 -28.23
C GLU A 86 -2.77 6.29 -28.70
N GLU A 87 -3.28 5.06 -28.59
CA GLU A 87 -4.66 4.70 -28.97
C GLU A 87 -5.70 5.52 -28.19
N GLY A 88 -5.46 5.75 -26.91
CA GLY A 88 -6.34 6.52 -26.05
C GLY A 88 -6.10 8.03 -26.07
N ASN A 89 -5.10 8.50 -26.82
CA ASN A 89 -4.66 9.89 -26.87
C ASN A 89 -4.44 10.51 -25.47
N TYR A 90 -3.78 9.76 -24.59
CA TYR A 90 -3.52 10.18 -23.21
C TYR A 90 -2.38 11.18 -23.12
N LEU A 91 -2.60 12.29 -22.42
CA LEU A 91 -1.56 13.24 -22.05
C LEU A 91 -0.76 12.73 -20.84
N PRO A 92 0.52 13.15 -20.65
CA PRO A 92 1.27 12.86 -19.43
C PRO A 92 0.53 13.26 -18.14
N SER A 93 -0.29 14.30 -18.22
CA SER A 93 -1.15 14.77 -17.12
C SER A 93 -2.23 13.77 -16.70
N GLN A 94 -2.59 12.83 -17.58
CA GLN A 94 -3.65 11.83 -17.38
C GLN A 94 -3.11 10.44 -17.03
N VAL A 95 -1.79 10.26 -16.94
CA VAL A 95 -1.15 8.99 -16.59
C VAL A 95 -0.65 9.08 -15.16
N PHE A 96 -1.21 8.27 -14.28
CA PHE A 96 -0.92 8.24 -12.84
C PHE A 96 -0.27 6.91 -12.45
N ASN A 97 0.58 6.97 -11.43
CA ASN A 97 1.10 5.79 -10.76
C ASN A 97 0.98 5.99 -9.25
N ALA A 98 0.73 4.90 -8.54
CA ALA A 98 0.75 4.88 -7.09
C ALA A 98 1.35 3.57 -6.58
N ASP A 99 2.01 3.64 -5.42
CA ASP A 99 2.70 2.51 -4.82
C ASP A 99 2.73 2.60 -3.29
N GLU A 100 2.82 1.45 -2.63
CA GLU A 100 2.94 1.32 -1.18
C GLU A 100 4.38 1.45 -0.70
N THR A 101 4.55 2.03 0.49
CA THR A 101 5.82 1.95 1.19
C THR A 101 5.67 1.88 2.70
N GLY A 102 6.53 1.07 3.32
CA GLY A 102 6.68 1.05 4.78
C GLY A 102 7.47 2.25 5.29
N LEU A 103 7.00 2.86 6.38
CA LEU A 103 7.69 3.93 7.09
C LEU A 103 7.75 3.62 8.59
N PHE A 104 8.96 3.47 9.12
CA PHE A 104 9.20 3.39 10.56
C PHE A 104 9.24 4.80 11.13
N TRP A 105 8.08 5.34 11.44
CA TRP A 105 7.90 6.77 11.72
C TRP A 105 8.54 7.24 13.04
N LYS A 106 8.89 6.30 13.93
CA LYS A 106 9.53 6.55 15.23
C LYS A 106 10.84 5.76 15.40
N ARG A 107 11.68 5.65 14.37
CA ARG A 107 12.98 4.95 14.43
C ARG A 107 14.14 5.93 14.50
N MET A 108 15.05 5.71 15.45
CA MET A 108 16.31 6.46 15.61
C MET A 108 17.50 5.70 14.99
N PRO A 109 18.60 6.39 14.66
CA PRO A 109 19.84 5.75 14.25
C PRO A 109 20.31 4.71 15.28
N PRO A 110 20.72 3.49 14.87
CA PRO A 110 20.95 2.37 15.80
C PRO A 110 21.99 2.63 16.89
N ARG A 111 23.02 3.44 16.63
CA ARG A 111 24.07 3.73 17.61
C ARG A 111 23.81 4.92 18.52
N SER A 112 22.72 5.67 18.28
CA SER A 112 22.32 6.74 19.18
C SER A 112 22.12 6.22 20.61
N TYR A 113 22.40 7.06 21.61
CA TYR A 113 22.17 6.67 23.01
C TYR A 113 20.69 6.32 23.26
N ILE A 114 19.76 6.98 22.55
CA ILE A 114 18.33 6.70 22.61
C ILE A 114 18.05 5.26 22.14
N ALA A 115 18.55 4.87 20.96
CA ALA A 115 18.33 3.54 20.41
C ALA A 115 19.00 2.43 21.24
N LYS A 116 20.22 2.69 21.76
CA LYS A 116 20.95 1.76 22.62
C LYS A 116 20.21 1.49 23.95
N GLU A 117 19.71 2.54 24.59
CA GLU A 117 18.89 2.39 25.80
C GLU A 117 17.56 1.69 25.51
N GLU A 118 16.89 2.04 24.42
CA GLU A 118 15.64 1.39 24.02
C GLU A 118 15.83 -0.12 23.80
N SER A 119 16.95 -0.50 23.20
CA SER A 119 17.28 -1.91 22.95
C SER A 119 17.72 -2.67 24.21
N SER A 120 18.13 -1.98 25.28
CA SER A 120 18.60 -2.61 26.52
C SER A 120 17.52 -2.68 27.62
N MET A 121 16.40 -1.98 27.46
CA MET A 121 15.29 -2.01 28.42
C MET A 121 14.45 -3.30 28.30
N PRO A 122 14.28 -4.09 29.39
CA PRO A 122 13.44 -5.29 29.37
C PRO A 122 11.99 -4.95 29.01
N GLY A 123 11.46 -5.61 27.97
CA GLY A 123 10.09 -5.38 27.48
C GLY A 123 9.93 -4.18 26.54
N PHE A 124 10.97 -3.38 26.32
CA PHE A 124 10.96 -2.33 25.31
C PHE A 124 11.37 -2.93 23.96
N LYS A 125 10.41 -3.11 23.05
CA LYS A 125 10.75 -3.41 21.66
C LYS A 125 11.28 -2.11 21.04
N PRO A 126 12.39 -2.13 20.27
CA PRO A 126 12.75 -0.99 19.43
C PRO A 126 11.49 -0.52 18.72
N ALA A 127 11.28 0.78 18.54
CA ALA A 127 10.06 1.32 17.94
C ALA A 127 9.88 0.82 16.50
N LYS A 128 9.32 -0.40 16.38
CA LYS A 128 8.92 -1.12 15.17
C LYS A 128 7.54 -0.65 14.70
N GLU A 129 7.12 0.53 15.14
CA GLU A 129 5.85 1.11 14.72
C GLU A 129 6.01 1.54 13.26
N ARG A 130 5.50 0.69 12.37
CA ARG A 130 5.47 0.88 10.93
C ARG A 130 4.12 1.47 10.53
N LEU A 131 4.17 2.51 9.72
CA LEU A 131 3.06 3.00 8.92
C LEU A 131 3.20 2.45 7.51
N THR A 132 2.07 2.19 6.87
CA THR A 132 2.06 1.98 5.41
C THR A 132 1.54 3.26 4.78
N LEU A 133 2.29 3.76 3.80
CA LEU A 133 1.94 4.92 3.02
C LEU A 133 1.64 4.47 1.59
N PHE A 134 0.60 5.02 1.00
CA PHE A 134 0.33 4.88 -0.42
C PHE A 134 0.54 6.25 -1.06
N LEU A 135 1.52 6.31 -1.94
CA LEU A 135 2.03 7.55 -2.55
C LEU A 135 1.84 7.46 -4.05
N GLY A 136 1.47 8.57 -4.70
CA GLY A 136 1.26 8.56 -6.14
C GLY A 136 1.15 9.92 -6.77
N GLY A 137 1.26 9.98 -8.09
CA GLY A 137 1.19 11.21 -8.86
C GLY A 137 1.18 10.94 -10.35
N ASN A 138 1.07 12.00 -11.14
CA ASN A 138 1.03 11.90 -12.59
C ASN A 138 2.39 11.99 -13.26
N ALA A 139 2.43 11.60 -14.53
CA ALA A 139 3.62 11.62 -15.36
C ALA A 139 4.07 13.03 -15.73
N ALA A 140 3.15 14.00 -15.81
CA ALA A 140 3.51 15.41 -15.97
C ALA A 140 4.31 15.97 -14.78
N GLY A 141 4.15 15.39 -13.59
CA GLY A 141 4.80 15.79 -12.34
C GLY A 141 4.07 16.89 -11.57
N ASP A 142 3.04 17.50 -12.16
CA ASP A 142 2.29 18.64 -11.63
C ASP A 142 1.08 18.23 -10.77
N CYS A 143 0.78 16.93 -10.67
CA CYS A 143 -0.25 16.39 -9.78
C CYS A 143 0.36 15.32 -8.87
N LYS A 144 0.47 15.64 -7.58
CA LYS A 144 0.77 14.68 -6.51
C LYS A 144 -0.51 14.33 -5.78
N LEU A 145 -0.85 13.05 -5.74
CA LEU A 145 -2.03 12.57 -5.03
C LEU A 145 -1.86 12.79 -3.53
N LYS A 146 -2.97 13.04 -2.83
CA LYS A 146 -2.96 13.12 -1.36
C LYS A 146 -2.50 11.77 -0.78
N PRO A 147 -1.42 11.71 0.03
CA PRO A 147 -0.93 10.46 0.59
C PRO A 147 -2.00 9.75 1.42
N MET A 148 -2.19 8.47 1.20
CA MET A 148 -2.95 7.62 2.12
C MET A 148 -2.00 7.02 3.16
N MET A 149 -2.42 7.06 4.41
CA MET A 149 -1.68 6.52 5.55
C MET A 149 -2.54 5.46 6.24
N VAL A 150 -2.05 4.22 6.23
CA VAL A 150 -2.68 3.09 6.90
C VAL A 150 -1.94 2.82 8.21
N HIS A 151 -2.71 2.74 9.28
CA HIS A 151 -2.20 2.45 10.61
C HIS A 151 -3.01 1.33 11.28
N ARG A 152 -2.40 0.61 12.25
CA ARG A 152 -3.08 -0.49 12.95
C ARG A 152 -4.30 -0.06 13.76
N ALA A 153 -4.22 1.11 14.38
CA ALA A 153 -5.31 1.68 15.16
C ALA A 153 -6.20 2.62 14.34
N GLY A 154 -7.51 2.37 14.36
CA GLY A 154 -8.55 3.22 13.74
C GLY A 154 -8.60 4.65 14.27
N ASN A 155 -8.33 4.86 15.56
CA ASN A 155 -8.24 6.17 16.18
C ASN A 155 -7.19 6.19 17.32
N PRO A 156 -5.88 6.36 17.01
CA PRO A 156 -4.86 6.50 18.04
C PRO A 156 -5.20 7.66 18.99
N ARG A 157 -4.83 7.53 20.27
CA ARG A 157 -5.18 8.50 21.34
C ARG A 157 -4.85 9.95 20.97
N ALA A 158 -3.71 10.15 20.32
CA ALA A 158 -3.25 11.46 19.86
C ALA A 158 -4.18 12.13 18.84
N ARG A 159 -5.09 11.40 18.18
CA ARG A 159 -6.08 11.94 17.24
C ARG A 159 -7.48 12.14 17.83
N LYS A 160 -7.65 11.95 19.14
CA LYS A 160 -8.95 12.14 19.79
C LYS A 160 -9.45 13.57 19.59
N GLY A 161 -10.64 13.73 19.01
CA GLY A 161 -11.26 15.03 18.76
C GLY A 161 -10.85 15.71 17.44
N ILE A 162 -9.99 15.09 16.62
CA ILE A 162 -9.61 15.64 15.31
C ILE A 162 -10.50 15.04 14.22
N VAL A 163 -11.07 15.90 13.39
CA VAL A 163 -11.90 15.50 12.25
C VAL A 163 -10.99 14.90 11.16
N LYS A 164 -11.30 13.69 10.69
CA LYS A 164 -10.44 12.97 9.73
C LYS A 164 -10.21 13.74 8.43
N SER A 165 -11.22 14.47 7.94
CA SER A 165 -11.14 15.24 6.70
C SER A 165 -10.17 16.42 6.76
N THR A 166 -9.85 16.93 7.96
CA THR A 166 -8.90 18.04 8.13
C THR A 166 -7.44 17.59 8.12
N LEU A 167 -7.19 16.27 8.10
CA LEU A 167 -5.83 15.75 8.03
C LEU A 167 -5.24 16.01 6.64
N PRO A 168 -3.93 16.31 6.56
CA PRO A 168 -3.25 16.49 5.28
C PRO A 168 -2.98 15.16 4.57
N VAL A 169 -3.39 14.03 5.15
CA VAL A 169 -3.31 12.68 4.59
C VAL A 169 -4.68 12.01 4.63
N ILE A 170 -4.92 11.03 3.78
CA ILE A 170 -6.09 10.15 3.84
C ILE A 170 -5.80 9.10 4.91
N TRP A 171 -6.48 9.18 6.06
CA TRP A 171 -6.26 8.22 7.14
C TRP A 171 -7.14 6.98 6.99
N LYS A 172 -6.49 5.81 6.87
CA LYS A 172 -7.13 4.50 6.91
C LYS A 172 -6.58 3.65 8.06
N ALA A 173 -7.29 2.59 8.39
CA ALA A 173 -6.82 1.65 9.40
C ALA A 173 -7.18 0.22 9.06
N ASN A 174 -6.21 -0.65 9.28
CA ASN A 174 -6.31 -2.10 9.13
C ASN A 174 -5.50 -2.73 10.26
N LYS A 175 -5.99 -3.78 10.92
CA LYS A 175 -5.31 -4.45 12.05
C LYS A 175 -3.87 -4.86 11.71
N LYS A 176 -3.64 -5.30 10.47
CA LYS A 176 -2.31 -5.71 9.98
C LYS A 176 -1.44 -4.50 9.63
N GLY A 177 -2.07 -3.39 9.21
CA GLY A 177 -1.42 -2.13 8.91
C GLY A 177 -0.98 -1.97 7.44
N TRP A 178 -1.58 -2.75 6.53
CA TRP A 178 -1.30 -2.76 5.09
C TRP A 178 -2.55 -2.39 4.29
N VAL A 179 -2.36 -2.04 3.00
CA VAL A 179 -3.47 -1.79 2.07
C VAL A 179 -4.09 -3.13 1.67
N THR A 180 -5.41 -3.23 1.78
CA THR A 180 -6.20 -4.40 1.33
C THR A 180 -7.00 -4.00 0.09
N ALA A 181 -7.54 -4.99 -0.63
CA ALA A 181 -8.44 -4.76 -1.77
C ALA A 181 -9.58 -3.77 -1.43
N LEU A 182 -10.25 -3.97 -0.30
CA LEU A 182 -11.30 -3.06 0.18
C LEU A 182 -10.81 -1.63 0.46
N LEU A 183 -9.61 -1.48 1.01
CA LEU A 183 -9.03 -0.15 1.26
C LEU A 183 -8.64 0.54 -0.04
N PHE A 184 -8.11 -0.22 -0.99
CA PHE A 184 -7.74 0.28 -2.31
C PHE A 184 -8.98 0.67 -3.13
N GLU A 185 -10.04 -0.15 -3.13
CA GLU A 185 -11.32 0.17 -3.77
C GLU A 185 -11.91 1.45 -3.19
N ASP A 186 -12.02 1.55 -1.85
CA ASP A 186 -12.49 2.76 -1.18
C ASP A 186 -11.64 3.98 -1.58
N TRP A 187 -10.31 3.85 -1.54
CA TRP A 187 -9.40 4.92 -1.92
C TRP A 187 -9.63 5.36 -3.37
N SER A 188 -9.76 4.40 -4.28
CA SER A 188 -9.93 4.64 -5.70
C SER A 188 -11.22 5.42 -5.99
N SER A 189 -12.35 4.98 -5.40
CA SER A 189 -13.67 5.55 -5.67
C SER A 189 -13.93 6.86 -4.93
N HIS A 190 -13.46 7.01 -3.68
CA HIS A 190 -13.81 8.16 -2.85
C HIS A 190 -12.75 9.25 -2.79
N TYR A 191 -11.50 8.95 -3.20
CA TYR A 191 -10.40 9.91 -3.13
C TYR A 191 -9.74 10.11 -4.49
N PHE A 192 -9.24 9.04 -5.12
CA PHE A 192 -8.54 9.15 -6.40
C PHE A 192 -9.44 9.71 -7.50
N VAL A 193 -10.59 9.07 -7.79
CA VAL A 193 -11.51 9.49 -8.86
C VAL A 193 -11.97 10.95 -8.71
N PRO A 194 -12.45 11.41 -7.54
CA PRO A 194 -12.81 12.83 -7.37
C PRO A 194 -11.63 13.80 -7.52
N GLU A 195 -10.45 13.43 -7.00
CA GLU A 195 -9.25 14.28 -7.04
C GLU A 195 -8.75 14.48 -8.48
N VAL A 196 -8.65 13.39 -9.26
CA VAL A 196 -8.17 13.47 -10.65
C VAL A 196 -9.22 14.07 -11.57
N LYS A 197 -10.52 13.86 -11.31
CA LYS A 197 -11.59 14.54 -12.05
C LYS A 197 -11.47 16.06 -11.89
N LYS A 198 -11.33 16.53 -10.64
CA LYS A 198 -11.14 17.95 -10.35
C LYS A 198 -9.87 18.48 -11.01
N TYR A 199 -8.76 17.75 -10.92
CA TYR A 199 -7.52 18.14 -11.60
C TYR A 199 -7.70 18.30 -13.12
N CYS A 200 -8.41 17.36 -13.77
CA CYS A 200 -8.70 17.45 -15.20
C CYS A 200 -9.55 18.69 -15.53
N GLU A 201 -10.58 18.97 -14.73
CA GLU A 201 -11.41 20.18 -14.85
C GLU A 201 -10.57 21.46 -14.71
N ASP A 202 -9.75 21.55 -13.67
CA ASP A 202 -8.86 22.69 -13.39
C ASP A 202 -7.84 22.92 -14.52
N LYS A 203 -7.36 21.83 -15.16
CA LYS A 203 -6.43 21.87 -16.30
C LYS A 203 -7.12 22.05 -17.65
N SER A 204 -8.46 22.06 -17.69
CA SER A 204 -9.24 22.09 -18.92
C SER A 204 -8.88 20.96 -19.90
N ILE A 205 -8.63 19.76 -19.35
CA ILE A 205 -8.39 18.53 -20.12
C ILE A 205 -9.53 17.53 -19.91
N PRO A 206 -9.81 16.63 -20.87
CA PRO A 206 -10.85 15.62 -20.70
C PRO A 206 -10.60 14.74 -19.47
N PHE A 207 -11.66 14.46 -18.70
CA PHE A 207 -11.58 13.47 -17.63
C PHE A 207 -11.54 12.06 -18.24
N GLN A 208 -10.31 11.58 -18.43
CA GLN A 208 -9.99 10.23 -18.86
C GLN A 208 -8.57 9.96 -18.40
N VAL A 209 -8.39 9.03 -17.47
CA VAL A 209 -7.08 8.80 -16.82
C VAL A 209 -6.72 7.33 -16.75
N ILE A 210 -5.42 7.06 -16.71
CA ILE A 210 -4.86 5.75 -16.41
C ILE A 210 -4.23 5.79 -15.03
N LEU A 211 -4.49 4.78 -14.20
CA LEU A 211 -3.76 4.53 -12.97
C LEU A 211 -2.97 3.23 -13.11
N LEU A 212 -1.64 3.32 -13.02
CA LEU A 212 -0.72 2.19 -12.99
C LEU A 212 -0.45 1.80 -11.53
N VAL A 213 -0.65 0.54 -11.18
CA VAL A 213 -0.31 -0.04 -9.86
C VAL A 213 0.37 -1.38 -10.05
N ASP A 214 1.05 -1.89 -9.01
CA ASP A 214 1.65 -3.22 -9.07
C ASP A 214 0.57 -4.31 -9.07
N ASN A 215 1.00 -5.55 -9.31
CA ASN A 215 0.12 -6.71 -9.30
C ASN A 215 0.10 -7.39 -7.92
N ALA A 216 -0.01 -6.60 -6.85
CA ALA A 216 -0.17 -7.11 -5.49
C ALA A 216 -1.61 -7.59 -5.25
N PRO A 217 -1.84 -8.58 -4.35
CA PRO A 217 -3.18 -9.05 -3.98
C PRO A 217 -4.14 -7.93 -3.51
N GLY A 218 -3.59 -6.85 -2.94
CA GLY A 218 -4.37 -5.67 -2.54
C GLY A 218 -4.94 -4.85 -3.72
N HIS A 219 -4.57 -5.17 -4.96
CA HIS A 219 -4.96 -4.45 -6.18
C HIS A 219 -5.76 -5.38 -7.12
N PRO A 220 -7.03 -5.68 -6.80
CA PRO A 220 -7.77 -6.71 -7.48
C PRO A 220 -8.00 -6.36 -8.98
N PRO A 221 -7.77 -7.30 -9.91
CA PRO A 221 -8.00 -7.08 -11.35
C PRO A 221 -9.44 -6.68 -11.70
N SER A 222 -10.40 -6.97 -10.84
CA SER A 222 -11.81 -6.58 -11.01
C SER A 222 -12.02 -5.06 -11.12
N LEU A 223 -11.09 -4.25 -10.59
CA LEU A 223 -11.21 -2.79 -10.60
C LEU A 223 -10.80 -2.14 -11.94
N GLN A 224 -10.19 -2.88 -12.86
CA GLN A 224 -9.73 -2.36 -14.17
C GLN A 224 -10.85 -1.70 -14.99
N HIS A 225 -12.10 -2.07 -14.76
CA HIS A 225 -13.27 -1.60 -15.50
C HIS A 225 -14.36 -0.99 -14.61
N HIS A 226 -14.03 -0.66 -13.35
CA HIS A 226 -15.03 -0.19 -12.38
C HIS A 226 -15.60 1.20 -12.70
N HIS A 227 -14.83 2.05 -13.38
CA HIS A 227 -15.24 3.42 -13.71
C HIS A 227 -15.00 3.75 -15.20
N PRO A 228 -15.97 4.35 -15.92
CA PRO A 228 -15.90 4.52 -17.37
C PRO A 228 -14.75 5.42 -17.85
N ASN A 229 -14.31 6.38 -17.02
CA ASN A 229 -13.24 7.33 -17.33
C ASN A 229 -11.92 7.04 -16.61
N VAL A 230 -11.83 5.96 -15.82
CA VAL A 230 -10.61 5.61 -15.09
C VAL A 230 -10.22 4.19 -15.44
N LYS A 231 -9.08 4.05 -16.10
CA LYS A 231 -8.51 2.76 -16.47
C LYS A 231 -7.41 2.39 -15.49
N ILE A 232 -7.65 1.40 -14.65
CA ILE A 232 -6.60 0.84 -13.79
C ILE A 232 -5.84 -0.22 -14.60
N LEU A 233 -4.52 -0.13 -14.64
CA LEU A 233 -3.65 -1.11 -15.28
C LEU A 233 -2.66 -1.66 -14.26
N LEU A 234 -2.55 -2.98 -14.23
CA LEU A 234 -1.59 -3.68 -13.39
C LEU A 234 -0.26 -3.83 -14.16
N LEU A 235 0.85 -3.53 -13.49
CA LEU A 235 2.17 -3.85 -14.03
C LEU A 235 2.36 -5.37 -14.09
N PRO A 236 3.23 -5.89 -14.97
CA PRO A 236 3.51 -7.31 -15.01
C PRO A 236 4.05 -7.80 -13.65
N PRO A 237 3.73 -9.05 -13.25
CA PRO A 237 4.24 -9.64 -12.02
C PRO A 237 5.76 -9.54 -11.93
N ASN A 238 6.29 -9.29 -10.73
CA ASN A 238 7.73 -9.20 -10.48
C ASN A 238 8.46 -8.12 -11.32
N THR A 239 7.80 -7.00 -11.64
CA THR A 239 8.47 -5.89 -12.35
C THR A 239 8.56 -4.61 -11.52
N THR A 240 8.06 -4.62 -10.28
CA THR A 240 7.93 -3.46 -9.39
C THR A 240 9.23 -2.65 -9.31
N SER A 241 10.32 -3.30 -8.87
CA SER A 241 11.64 -2.66 -8.74
C SER A 241 12.25 -2.08 -10.03
N ILE A 242 11.77 -2.49 -11.21
CA ILE A 242 12.26 -2.03 -12.52
C ILE A 242 11.36 -0.94 -13.11
N LEU A 243 10.04 -1.14 -13.03
CA LEU A 243 9.07 -0.38 -13.81
C LEU A 243 8.28 0.63 -12.99
N GLN A 244 8.08 0.45 -11.68
CA GLN A 244 7.23 1.32 -10.87
C GLN A 244 7.83 2.72 -10.72
N PRO A 245 7.23 3.77 -11.32
CA PRO A 245 7.78 5.12 -11.28
C PRO A 245 7.99 5.66 -9.86
N ILE A 246 7.04 5.46 -8.95
CA ILE A 246 7.14 5.93 -7.56
C ILE A 246 8.31 5.26 -6.82
N ASP A 247 8.63 4.02 -7.18
CA ASP A 247 9.77 3.25 -6.68
C ASP A 247 11.11 3.65 -7.32
N GLN A 248 11.10 4.30 -8.49
CA GLN A 248 12.31 4.79 -9.17
C GLN A 248 12.94 6.05 -8.52
N GLY A 249 12.68 6.28 -7.22
CA GLY A 249 13.38 7.29 -6.43
C GLY A 249 12.47 8.26 -5.67
N VAL A 250 11.17 8.33 -5.97
CA VAL A 250 10.22 9.17 -5.22
C VAL A 250 10.14 8.70 -3.77
N ILE A 251 9.97 7.39 -3.53
CA ILE A 251 9.92 6.82 -2.17
C ILE A 251 11.22 7.08 -1.40
N ALA A 252 12.39 6.87 -2.04
CA ALA A 252 13.68 7.09 -1.39
C ALA A 252 13.87 8.58 -1.01
N THR A 253 13.54 9.48 -1.94
CA THR A 253 13.58 10.93 -1.73
C THR A 253 12.62 11.36 -0.63
N PHE A 254 11.38 10.84 -0.64
CA PHE A 254 10.38 11.06 0.41
C PHE A 254 10.90 10.64 1.79
N LYS A 255 11.48 9.44 1.91
CA LYS A 255 12.01 8.92 3.19
C LYS A 255 13.16 9.78 3.70
N ALA A 256 14.07 10.22 2.82
CA ALA A 256 15.14 11.14 3.19
C ALA A 256 14.61 12.50 3.67
N LEU A 257 13.62 13.07 2.96
CA LEU A 257 12.96 14.32 3.35
C LEU A 257 12.18 14.20 4.65
N TYR A 258 11.51 13.07 4.89
CA TYR A 258 10.80 12.76 6.13
C TYR A 258 11.78 12.72 7.30
N LEU A 259 12.88 11.99 7.14
CA LEU A 259 13.89 11.84 8.19
C LEU A 259 14.54 13.19 8.50
N ARG A 260 14.95 13.96 7.48
CA ARG A 260 15.47 15.31 7.65
C ARG A 260 14.54 16.20 8.45
N GLN A 261 13.24 16.23 8.09
CA GLN A 261 12.27 17.04 8.81
C GLN A 261 11.99 16.57 10.23
N THR A 262 12.11 15.26 10.49
CA THR A 262 12.06 14.72 11.84
C THR A 262 13.19 15.31 12.67
N PHE A 263 14.43 15.31 12.16
CA PHE A 263 15.58 15.91 12.84
C PHE A 263 15.47 17.44 12.99
N GLU A 264 14.96 18.14 11.98
CA GLU A 264 14.66 19.59 12.07
C GLU A 264 13.64 19.88 13.18
N MET A 265 12.62 19.03 13.34
CA MET A 265 11.62 19.15 14.42
C MET A 265 12.24 18.87 15.79
N LEU A 266 13.10 17.85 15.90
CA LEU A 266 13.80 17.52 17.14
C LEU A 266 14.64 18.70 17.61
N ILE A 267 15.46 19.28 16.73
CA ILE A 267 16.25 20.49 17.01
C ILE A 267 15.35 21.62 17.54
N LYS A 268 14.27 21.95 16.82
CA LYS A 268 13.36 23.04 17.24
C LYS A 268 12.72 22.80 18.59
N ALA A 269 12.46 21.55 18.95
CA ALA A 269 11.87 21.20 20.23
C ALA A 269 12.87 21.27 21.40
N THR A 270 14.16 21.06 21.12
CA THR A 270 15.22 20.98 22.13
C THR A 270 16.13 22.22 22.20
N ASP A 271 15.99 23.17 21.28
CA ASP A 271 16.84 24.39 21.19
C ASP A 271 16.61 25.38 22.35
N ASN A 272 15.51 25.24 23.10
CA ASN A 272 15.19 26.14 24.21
C ASN A 272 15.73 25.60 25.54
N GLU A 273 16.38 26.44 26.36
CA GLU A 273 16.92 26.06 27.69
C GLU A 273 15.86 25.50 28.64
N THR A 274 14.59 25.86 28.44
CA THR A 274 13.43 25.36 29.20
C THR A 274 12.67 24.22 28.50
N GLY A 275 13.16 23.78 27.35
CA GLY A 275 12.59 22.72 26.54
C GLY A 275 12.80 21.33 27.14
N PRO A 276 12.05 20.32 26.67
CA PRO A 276 12.28 18.93 27.05
C PRO A 276 13.65 18.47 26.56
N SER A 277 14.26 17.52 27.28
CA SER A 277 15.41 16.79 26.73
C SER A 277 15.01 16.09 25.43
N LEU A 278 15.97 15.87 24.52
CA LEU A 278 15.72 15.14 23.26
C LEU A 278 15.02 13.79 23.52
N LYS A 279 15.48 13.08 24.55
CA LYS A 279 14.90 11.80 24.99
C LYS A 279 13.45 11.95 25.45
N ASP A 280 13.15 12.97 26.26
CA ASP A 280 11.79 13.20 26.74
C ASP A 280 10.86 13.61 25.60
N PHE A 281 11.31 14.49 24.71
CA PHE A 281 10.54 14.88 23.54
C PHE A 281 10.26 13.67 22.66
N TRP A 282 11.30 12.91 22.28
CA TRP A 282 11.17 11.75 21.41
C TRP A 282 10.23 10.68 21.99
N ARG A 283 10.35 10.38 23.28
CA ARG A 283 9.55 9.32 23.89
C ARG A 283 8.12 9.77 24.19
N LYS A 284 7.94 10.96 24.78
CA LYS A 284 6.67 11.40 25.38
C LYS A 284 5.87 12.34 24.49
N SER A 285 6.54 13.19 23.71
CA SER A 285 5.89 14.27 22.96
C SER A 285 5.71 13.92 21.49
N PHE A 286 6.72 13.34 20.84
CA PHE A 286 6.69 12.96 19.43
C PHE A 286 5.67 11.83 19.21
N ASN A 287 4.62 12.16 18.45
CA ASN A 287 3.46 11.30 18.27
C ASN A 287 3.00 11.25 16.80
N ILE A 288 1.94 10.48 16.54
CA ILE A 288 1.46 10.23 15.18
C ILE A 288 0.99 11.49 14.43
N LEU A 289 0.55 12.54 15.14
CA LEU A 289 0.20 13.80 14.49
C LEU A 289 1.44 14.50 13.92
N ASP A 290 2.58 14.37 14.60
CA ASP A 290 3.84 14.91 14.12
C ASP A 290 4.29 14.15 12.87
N ALA A 291 4.17 12.81 12.88
CA ALA A 291 4.40 11.99 11.71
C ALA A 291 3.50 12.40 10.52
N ILE A 292 2.19 12.60 10.74
CA ILE A 292 1.25 13.06 9.70
C ILE A 292 1.69 14.40 9.11
N LYS A 293 2.08 15.36 9.94
CA LYS A 293 2.56 16.68 9.50
C LYS A 293 3.86 16.56 8.70
N ILE A 294 4.80 15.77 9.19
CA ILE A 294 6.08 15.54 8.52
C ILE A 294 5.86 14.83 7.18
N THR A 295 5.00 13.81 7.11
CA THR A 295 4.63 13.14 5.85
C THR A 295 4.10 14.15 4.85
N ALA A 296 3.13 14.98 5.23
CA ALA A 296 2.57 15.99 4.33
C ALA A 296 3.63 16.98 3.84
N ASN A 297 4.47 17.49 4.73
CA ASN A 297 5.51 18.43 4.37
C ASN A 297 6.60 17.79 3.49
N ALA A 298 7.01 16.56 3.79
CA ALA A 298 8.00 15.82 3.00
C ALA A 298 7.47 15.52 1.60
N TRP A 299 6.21 15.09 1.50
CA TRP A 299 5.52 14.89 0.22
C TRP A 299 5.44 16.17 -0.61
N ASN A 300 5.12 17.29 0.03
CA ASN A 300 5.05 18.60 -0.64
C ASN A 300 6.41 19.08 -1.15
N LYS A 301 7.52 18.72 -0.49
CA LYS A 301 8.88 19.09 -0.90
C LYS A 301 9.42 18.33 -2.11
N ILE A 302 8.81 17.20 -2.50
CA ILE A 302 9.21 16.49 -3.73
C ILE A 302 8.92 17.40 -4.93
N SER A 303 9.93 17.67 -5.74
CA SER A 303 9.79 18.59 -6.87
C SER A 303 9.00 17.97 -8.01
N GLU A 304 8.40 18.83 -8.84
CA GLU A 304 7.76 18.44 -10.09
C GLU A 304 8.76 17.76 -11.03
N THR A 305 10.01 18.24 -11.08
CA THR A 305 11.07 17.61 -11.91
C THR A 305 11.36 16.19 -11.47
N THR A 306 11.48 15.92 -10.15
CA THR A 306 11.64 14.56 -9.62
C THR A 306 10.44 13.69 -9.99
N MET A 307 9.22 14.17 -9.76
CA MET A 307 8.00 13.44 -10.10
C MET A 307 7.89 13.12 -11.59
N LYS A 308 8.40 13.99 -12.46
CA LYS A 308 8.41 13.80 -13.91
C LYS A 308 9.50 12.83 -14.36
N GLY A 309 10.73 12.99 -13.87
CA GLY A 309 11.87 12.21 -14.39
C GLY A 309 11.87 10.74 -13.98
N VAL A 310 11.15 10.36 -12.92
CA VAL A 310 11.03 8.94 -12.50
C VAL A 310 10.27 8.07 -13.51
N TRP A 311 9.53 8.70 -14.44
CA TRP A 311 8.80 8.02 -15.50
C TRP A 311 9.65 7.66 -16.72
N LYS A 312 10.90 8.15 -16.81
CA LYS A 312 11.76 7.94 -17.99
C LYS A 312 11.94 6.46 -18.37
N LYS A 313 12.00 5.56 -17.38
CA LYS A 313 12.16 4.11 -17.62
C LYS A 313 10.89 3.46 -18.17
N LEU A 314 9.73 3.89 -17.68
CA LEU A 314 8.44 3.28 -18.04
C LEU A 314 7.83 3.90 -19.30
N CYS A 315 7.96 5.22 -19.44
CA CYS A 315 7.37 6.00 -20.52
C CYS A 315 8.41 6.93 -21.20
N PRO A 316 9.51 6.40 -21.78
CA PRO A 316 10.53 7.23 -22.43
C PRO A 316 9.95 8.11 -23.55
N GLN A 317 8.89 7.67 -24.21
CA GLN A 317 8.18 8.39 -25.28
C GLN A 317 7.54 9.71 -24.81
N LEU A 318 7.21 9.84 -23.52
CA LEU A 318 6.56 11.04 -22.98
C LEU A 318 7.56 12.15 -22.61
N PHE A 319 8.83 11.82 -22.39
CA PHE A 319 9.80 12.73 -21.76
C PHE A 319 11.06 13.01 -22.59
N GLY A 320 11.25 12.32 -23.73
CA GLY A 320 12.47 12.44 -24.52
C GLY A 320 13.72 11.96 -23.75
N THR A 321 14.91 12.34 -24.22
CA THR A 321 16.17 11.87 -23.61
C THR A 321 16.56 12.61 -22.32
N ASN A 322 16.11 13.85 -22.11
CA ASN A 322 16.49 14.67 -20.95
C ASN A 322 15.31 15.49 -20.41
N VAL A 323 15.06 15.37 -19.11
CA VAL A 323 14.16 16.26 -18.37
C VAL A 323 15.02 17.36 -17.76
N GLU A 324 14.83 18.59 -18.19
CA GLU A 324 15.57 19.75 -17.68
C GLU A 324 15.34 19.93 -16.16
N GLY A 325 16.41 20.18 -15.41
CA GLY A 325 16.34 20.34 -13.95
C GLY A 325 16.00 19.05 -13.18
N PHE A 326 16.06 17.89 -13.83
CA PHE A 326 15.98 16.61 -13.14
C PHE A 326 17.32 16.28 -12.48
N GLU A 327 17.37 16.43 -11.16
CA GLU A 327 18.42 15.85 -10.33
C GLU A 327 18.15 14.35 -10.14
N GLU A 328 19.21 13.54 -10.25
CA GLU A 328 19.07 12.10 -10.02
C GLU A 328 18.63 11.85 -8.57
N PRO A 329 17.63 10.98 -8.32
CA PRO A 329 17.12 10.75 -6.97
C PRO A 329 18.21 10.34 -5.96
N ALA A 330 19.28 9.67 -6.42
CA ALA A 330 20.42 9.33 -5.59
C ALA A 330 21.17 10.58 -5.06
N GLU A 331 21.31 11.62 -5.88
CA GLU A 331 21.96 12.89 -5.49
C GLU A 331 21.09 13.64 -4.47
N ILE A 332 19.78 13.70 -4.71
CA ILE A 332 18.83 14.32 -3.77
C ILE A 332 18.86 13.60 -2.42
N VAL A 333 18.87 12.26 -2.43
CA VAL A 333 18.97 11.45 -1.21
C VAL A 333 20.30 11.73 -0.50
N GLN A 334 21.42 11.77 -1.22
CA GLN A 334 22.74 12.06 -0.66
C GLN A 334 22.80 13.45 0.01
N GLN A 335 22.32 14.50 -0.67
CA GLN A 335 22.25 15.86 -0.10
C GLN A 335 21.42 15.90 1.20
N ASN A 336 20.30 15.16 1.24
CA ASN A 336 19.49 15.06 2.45
C ASN A 336 20.16 14.23 3.55
N THR A 337 20.88 13.16 3.20
CA THR A 337 21.68 12.37 4.13
C THR A 337 22.75 13.24 4.81
N GLU A 338 23.51 14.04 4.06
CA GLU A 338 24.51 14.97 4.59
C GLU A 338 23.88 16.02 5.54
N ALA A 339 22.72 16.56 5.16
CA ALA A 339 21.97 17.50 6.00
C ALA A 339 21.48 16.82 7.30
N ILE A 340 21.01 15.57 7.24
CA ILE A 340 20.59 14.79 8.42
C ILE A 340 21.77 14.57 9.36
N VAL A 341 22.94 14.20 8.85
CA VAL A 341 24.15 14.00 9.67
C VAL A 341 24.51 15.29 10.42
N THR A 342 24.45 16.43 9.74
CA THR A 342 24.70 17.73 10.37
C THR A 342 23.69 18.04 11.48
N LEU A 343 22.40 17.78 11.25
CA LEU A 343 21.36 17.96 12.27
C LEU A 343 21.52 16.99 13.44
N ALA A 344 21.90 15.74 13.18
CA ALA A 344 22.10 14.72 14.19
C ALA A 344 23.30 15.02 15.09
N ASN A 345 24.39 15.55 14.53
CA ASN A 345 25.54 15.97 15.30
C ASN A 345 25.22 17.16 16.22
N ARG A 346 24.33 18.07 15.80
CA ARG A 346 23.80 19.14 16.67
C ARG A 346 22.93 18.62 17.82
N LEU A 347 22.44 17.38 17.73
CA LEU A 347 21.68 16.70 18.77
C LEU A 347 22.55 15.77 19.63
N ASP A 348 23.88 15.83 19.47
CA ASP A 348 24.85 14.95 20.14
C ASP A 348 24.56 13.45 19.95
N LEU A 349 24.04 13.09 18.77
CA LEU A 349 23.72 11.69 18.43
C LEU A 349 24.90 10.93 17.83
N ASP A 350 25.94 11.64 17.37
CA ASP A 350 27.19 11.12 16.77
C ASP A 350 26.94 10.00 15.74
N VAL A 351 26.43 10.39 14.57
CA VAL A 351 26.02 9.45 13.52
C VAL A 351 26.77 9.73 12.21
N SER A 352 27.14 8.67 11.49
CA SER A 352 27.74 8.78 10.16
C SER A 352 26.70 8.72 9.04
N GLU A 353 27.10 9.14 7.84
CA GLU A 353 26.28 9.00 6.62
C GLU A 353 25.89 7.53 6.36
N THR A 354 26.81 6.60 6.61
CA THR A 354 26.54 5.16 6.46
C THR A 354 25.39 4.70 7.36
N GLU A 355 25.31 5.21 8.59
CA GLU A 355 24.25 4.85 9.53
C GLU A 355 22.89 5.46 9.15
N ILE A 356 22.89 6.67 8.57
CA ILE A 356 21.68 7.29 8.02
C ILE A 356 21.20 6.53 6.78
N ASN A 357 22.11 6.15 5.89
CA ASN A 357 21.79 5.32 4.74
C ASN A 357 21.23 3.96 5.16
N ASP A 358 21.84 3.30 6.16
CA ASP A 358 21.31 2.06 6.73
C ASP A 358 19.90 2.26 7.33
N LEU A 359 19.64 3.40 7.96
CA LEU A 359 18.31 3.74 8.50
C LEU A 359 17.27 3.95 7.39
N LEU A 360 17.64 4.66 6.31
CA LEU A 360 16.78 4.87 5.14
C LEU A 360 16.47 3.57 4.41
N GLU A 361 17.47 2.70 4.27
CA GLU A 361 17.34 1.37 3.66
C GLU A 361 16.57 0.40 4.54
N ALA A 362 16.62 0.53 5.87
CA ALA A 362 15.84 -0.31 6.78
C ALA A 362 14.33 -0.14 6.59
N HIS A 363 13.87 0.98 6.01
CA HIS A 363 12.47 1.13 5.59
C HIS A 363 12.08 0.27 4.38
N LYS A 364 13.02 -0.46 3.78
CA LYS A 364 12.77 -1.46 2.72
C LYS A 364 12.59 -2.87 3.25
N GLU A 365 12.58 -3.09 4.58
CA GLU A 365 12.30 -4.41 5.16
C GLU A 365 10.98 -4.97 4.57
N GLU A 366 11.13 -6.03 3.77
CA GLU A 366 10.06 -6.73 3.03
C GLU A 366 8.95 -7.22 3.96
N LEU A 367 7.75 -7.38 3.38
CA LEU A 367 6.66 -8.17 3.97
C LEU A 367 7.23 -9.51 4.45
N THR A 368 6.92 -9.91 5.69
CA THR A 368 7.30 -11.26 6.13
C THR A 368 6.46 -12.28 5.38
N ASN A 369 6.93 -13.53 5.27
CA ASN A 369 6.11 -14.61 4.68
C ASN A 369 4.78 -14.80 5.43
N GLU A 370 4.75 -14.50 6.73
CA GLU A 370 3.52 -14.44 7.51
C GLU A 370 2.59 -13.33 7.01
N ASP A 371 3.12 -12.14 6.69
CA ASP A 371 2.33 -11.05 6.11
C ASP A 371 1.83 -11.35 4.69
N LEU A 372 2.58 -12.13 3.88
CA LEU A 372 2.18 -12.53 2.52
C LEU A 372 1.10 -13.62 2.52
N LEU A 373 1.27 -14.66 3.34
CA LEU A 373 0.26 -15.72 3.53
C LEU A 373 -1.05 -15.14 4.07
N ASP A 374 -0.94 -14.14 4.94
CA ASP A 374 -2.05 -13.39 5.50
C ASP A 374 -2.83 -12.55 4.48
N MET A 375 -2.22 -12.16 3.36
CA MET A 375 -2.86 -11.45 2.25
C MET A 375 -3.63 -12.44 1.37
N GLU A 376 -3.03 -13.59 1.06
CA GLU A 376 -3.64 -14.68 0.30
C GLU A 376 -4.83 -15.30 1.08
N GLU A 377 -4.69 -15.52 2.39
CA GLU A 377 -5.80 -15.95 3.26
C GLU A 377 -6.92 -14.90 3.35
N GLN A 378 -6.61 -13.59 3.28
CA GLN A 378 -7.67 -12.56 3.24
C GLN A 378 -8.39 -12.53 1.89
N GLU A 379 -7.69 -12.73 0.79
CA GLU A 379 -8.29 -12.85 -0.54
C GLU A 379 -9.19 -14.10 -0.61
N GLU A 380 -8.73 -15.25 -0.09
CA GLU A 380 -9.54 -16.46 0.05
C GLU A 380 -10.74 -16.28 1.00
N LEU A 381 -10.58 -15.58 2.13
CA LEU A 381 -11.69 -15.29 3.04
C LEU A 381 -12.70 -14.31 2.45
N GLU A 382 -12.25 -13.32 1.67
CA GLU A 382 -13.12 -12.39 0.95
C GLU A 382 -13.85 -13.08 -0.23
N GLU A 383 -13.24 -14.11 -0.86
CA GLU A 383 -13.90 -14.98 -1.84
C GLU A 383 -14.89 -15.99 -1.19
N VAL A 384 -14.61 -16.45 0.05
CA VAL A 384 -15.43 -17.46 0.76
C VAL A 384 -16.55 -16.83 1.61
N GLU A 385 -16.42 -15.56 2.03
CA GLU A 385 -17.47 -14.82 2.76
C GLU A 385 -18.74 -14.57 1.93
N ASP A 386 -18.74 -14.79 0.60
CA ASP A 386 -19.95 -14.78 -0.22
C ASP A 386 -20.88 -15.99 0.03
N VAL A 387 -20.49 -16.97 0.86
CA VAL A 387 -21.33 -18.16 1.07
C VAL A 387 -21.62 -18.54 2.53
N THR A 388 -20.73 -18.38 3.52
CA THR A 388 -21.04 -18.90 4.87
C THR A 388 -20.19 -18.31 6.01
N ALA A 389 -20.66 -17.25 6.69
CA ALA A 389 -20.44 -17.08 8.14
C ALA A 389 -21.29 -15.91 8.72
N PRO A 390 -21.71 -15.99 10.01
CA PRO A 390 -22.63 -15.03 10.61
C PRO A 390 -21.90 -13.79 11.14
N GLU A 391 -22.42 -12.61 10.76
CA GLU A 391 -21.91 -11.28 11.08
C GLU A 391 -21.97 -10.96 12.58
N THR A 392 -20.84 -10.54 13.16
CA THR A 392 -20.86 -9.52 14.22
C THR A 392 -20.97 -8.14 13.56
N PRO A 393 -21.83 -7.23 14.06
CA PRO A 393 -22.36 -6.14 13.25
C PRO A 393 -21.31 -5.06 13.00
N VAL A 394 -20.73 -5.11 11.81
CA VAL A 394 -20.32 -3.91 11.09
C VAL A 394 -21.61 -3.14 10.81
N HIS A 395 -21.67 -1.84 11.10
CA HIS A 395 -22.82 -1.02 10.72
C HIS A 395 -22.87 -0.92 9.18
N SER A 396 -23.44 -1.94 8.54
CA SER A 396 -23.75 -2.01 7.12
C SER A 396 -25.28 -1.96 6.96
N PHE A 397 -25.76 -1.30 5.90
CA PHE A 397 -27.18 -1.27 5.62
C PHE A 397 -27.67 -2.66 5.19
N THR A 398 -28.61 -3.24 5.93
CA THR A 398 -29.28 -4.48 5.54
C THR A 398 -30.53 -4.17 4.72
N PHE A 399 -30.95 -5.08 3.82
CA PHE A 399 -32.19 -4.92 3.04
C PHE A 399 -33.39 -4.66 3.96
N LYS A 400 -33.53 -5.48 5.02
CA LYS A 400 -34.60 -5.37 5.99
C LYS A 400 -34.50 -4.10 6.86
N GLY A 401 -33.29 -3.69 7.24
CA GLY A 401 -33.08 -2.47 8.02
C GLY A 401 -33.39 -1.20 7.24
N LEU A 402 -33.07 -1.15 5.94
CA LEU A 402 -33.47 -0.06 5.05
C LEU A 402 -34.98 -0.05 4.82
N GLU A 403 -35.60 -1.21 4.62
CA GLU A 403 -37.05 -1.32 4.47
C GLU A 403 -37.79 -0.82 5.72
N GLU A 404 -37.34 -1.21 6.91
CA GLU A 404 -37.87 -0.74 8.20
C GLU A 404 -37.66 0.78 8.39
N ALA A 405 -36.58 1.35 7.87
CA ALA A 405 -36.30 2.78 7.95
C ALA A 405 -37.16 3.62 6.97
N PHE A 406 -37.45 3.11 5.78
CA PHE A 406 -38.26 3.84 4.79
C PHE A 406 -39.74 3.89 5.11
N GLN A 407 -40.29 2.85 5.75
CA GLN A 407 -41.71 2.82 6.13
C GLN A 407 -42.18 4.04 6.95
N PRO A 408 -41.52 4.45 8.05
CA PRO A 408 -41.91 5.63 8.79
C PRO A 408 -41.68 6.94 7.99
N MET A 409 -40.68 6.99 7.10
CA MET A 409 -40.39 8.17 6.28
C MET A 409 -41.48 8.41 5.24
N GLU A 410 -41.87 7.39 4.47
CA GLU A 410 -42.98 7.51 3.51
C GLU A 410 -44.31 7.77 4.22
N LYS A 411 -44.53 7.20 5.41
CA LYS A 411 -45.70 7.54 6.23
C LYS A 411 -45.71 9.02 6.62
N ALA A 412 -44.56 9.59 7.01
CA ALA A 412 -44.45 11.01 7.34
C ALA A 412 -44.69 11.89 6.11
N ILE A 413 -44.15 11.54 4.95
CA ILE A 413 -44.38 12.24 3.68
C ILE A 413 -45.88 12.25 3.34
N ASN A 414 -46.54 11.10 3.40
CA ASN A 414 -47.98 10.99 3.13
C ASN A 414 -48.83 11.82 4.11
N ILE A 415 -48.42 11.93 5.38
CA ILE A 415 -49.10 12.79 6.36
C ILE A 415 -48.96 14.26 5.94
N PHE A 416 -47.74 14.73 5.64
CA PHE A 416 -47.53 16.10 5.17
C PHE A 416 -48.33 16.39 3.89
N GLU A 417 -48.36 15.44 2.95
CA GLU A 417 -49.13 15.56 1.73
C GLU A 417 -50.65 15.66 1.98
N SER A 418 -51.16 14.93 2.97
CA SER A 418 -52.59 14.95 3.32
C SER A 418 -53.05 16.17 4.13
N GLN A 419 -52.13 16.82 4.86
CA GLN A 419 -52.45 17.92 5.77
C GLN A 419 -52.16 19.30 5.16
N ASP A 420 -51.29 19.38 4.15
CA ASP A 420 -50.96 20.64 3.48
C ASP A 420 -51.92 20.92 2.31
N SER A 421 -52.76 21.94 2.46
CA SER A 421 -53.68 22.39 1.42
C SER A 421 -52.98 23.07 0.22
N ASN A 422 -51.69 23.40 0.33
CA ASN A 422 -50.89 23.95 -0.76
C ASN A 422 -50.12 22.84 -1.49
N PHE A 423 -50.59 22.49 -2.69
CA PHE A 423 -50.04 21.39 -3.48
C PHE A 423 -48.56 21.58 -3.88
N GLU A 424 -48.15 22.79 -4.30
CA GLU A 424 -46.78 23.05 -4.75
C GLU A 424 -45.77 22.94 -3.61
N ARG A 425 -46.11 23.49 -2.43
CA ARG A 425 -45.27 23.41 -1.24
C ARG A 425 -45.17 21.97 -0.74
N SER A 426 -46.31 21.30 -0.65
CA SER A 426 -46.41 19.90 -0.24
C SER A 426 -45.54 18.98 -1.10
N THR A 427 -45.67 19.11 -2.43
CA THR A 427 -44.89 18.34 -3.41
C THR A 427 -43.39 18.65 -3.32
N LYS A 428 -43.02 19.91 -3.08
CA LYS A 428 -41.62 20.31 -2.89
C LYS A 428 -41.02 19.64 -1.65
N VAL A 429 -41.72 19.65 -0.52
CA VAL A 429 -41.27 19.03 0.73
C VAL A 429 -41.10 17.52 0.56
N ALA A 430 -42.07 16.85 -0.07
CA ALA A 430 -41.99 15.43 -0.34
C ALA A 430 -40.77 15.07 -1.22
N ARG A 431 -40.50 15.86 -2.26
CA ARG A 431 -39.33 15.68 -3.14
C ARG A 431 -38.02 15.89 -2.40
N ASP A 432 -37.91 16.97 -1.62
CA ASP A 432 -36.67 17.30 -0.90
C ASP A 432 -36.36 16.24 0.17
N LEU A 433 -37.39 15.69 0.83
CA LEU A 433 -37.25 14.56 1.76
C LEU A 433 -36.78 13.28 1.05
N ARG A 434 -37.39 12.91 -0.08
CA ARG A 434 -36.96 11.74 -0.88
C ARG A 434 -35.52 11.89 -1.38
N ASN A 435 -35.15 13.07 -1.84
CA ASN A 435 -33.77 13.37 -2.26
C ASN A 435 -32.75 13.20 -1.13
N ALA A 436 -33.13 13.51 0.12
CA ALA A 436 -32.23 13.41 1.27
C ALA A 436 -31.81 11.96 1.59
N TYR A 437 -32.60 10.97 1.18
CA TYR A 437 -32.26 9.55 1.37
C TYR A 437 -32.11 8.76 0.06
N ALA A 438 -32.04 9.42 -1.10
CA ALA A 438 -31.94 8.78 -2.41
C ALA A 438 -30.73 7.82 -2.53
N CYS A 439 -29.58 8.18 -1.94
CA CYS A 439 -28.41 7.30 -1.90
C CYS A 439 -28.67 5.99 -1.13
N ASN A 440 -29.51 6.02 -0.09
CA ASN A 440 -29.91 4.82 0.63
C ASN A 440 -30.91 3.98 -0.18
N GLU A 441 -31.74 4.61 -1.01
CA GLU A 441 -32.69 3.94 -1.90
C GLU A 441 -31.99 3.19 -3.05
N GLU A 442 -30.90 3.76 -3.57
CA GLU A 442 -30.01 3.07 -4.52
C GLU A 442 -29.41 1.80 -3.89
N ILE A 443 -28.85 1.91 -2.68
CA ILE A 443 -28.32 0.77 -1.92
C ILE A 443 -29.41 -0.28 -1.63
N TYR A 444 -30.63 0.17 -1.30
CA TYR A 444 -31.77 -0.72 -1.09
C TYR A 444 -32.14 -1.49 -2.37
N ASN A 445 -32.20 -0.81 -3.52
CA ASN A 445 -32.54 -1.42 -4.80
C ASN A 445 -31.47 -2.41 -5.29
N GLU A 446 -30.19 -2.12 -5.06
CA GLU A 446 -29.09 -3.04 -5.33
C GLU A 446 -29.19 -4.30 -4.47
N LYS A 447 -29.41 -4.14 -3.16
CA LYS A 447 -29.58 -5.27 -2.22
C LYS A 447 -30.84 -6.08 -2.53
N LYS A 448 -31.93 -5.43 -2.95
CA LYS A 448 -33.16 -6.08 -3.40
C LYS A 448 -32.92 -6.96 -4.64
N ARG A 449 -32.15 -6.45 -5.61
CA ARG A 449 -31.76 -7.20 -6.82
C ARG A 449 -30.88 -8.40 -6.49
N MET A 450 -29.95 -8.25 -5.55
CA MET A 450 -29.11 -9.36 -5.06
C MET A 450 -29.94 -10.46 -4.40
N CYS A 451 -30.88 -10.10 -3.53
CA CYS A 451 -31.79 -11.04 -2.86
C CYS A 451 -32.66 -11.84 -3.85
N TRP A 452 -33.14 -11.19 -4.92
CA TRP A 452 -33.89 -11.86 -6.00
C TRP A 452 -33.02 -12.80 -6.86
N LYS A 453 -31.77 -12.42 -7.17
CA LYS A 453 -30.83 -13.29 -7.89
C LYS A 453 -30.53 -14.56 -7.09
N GLN A 454 -30.30 -14.43 -5.78
CA GLN A 454 -30.05 -15.56 -4.87
C GLN A 454 -31.24 -16.54 -4.79
N THR A 455 -32.46 -16.01 -4.73
CA THR A 455 -33.69 -16.83 -4.71
C THR A 455 -33.88 -17.60 -6.03
N THR A 456 -33.56 -16.98 -7.17
CA THR A 456 -33.70 -17.58 -8.51
C THR A 456 -32.68 -18.70 -8.74
N ILE A 457 -31.43 -18.51 -8.29
CA ILE A 457 -30.38 -19.53 -8.35
C ILE A 457 -30.74 -20.72 -7.45
N THR A 458 -31.22 -20.45 -6.23
CA THR A 458 -31.65 -21.49 -5.28
C THR A 458 -32.82 -22.32 -5.84
N ALA A 459 -33.79 -21.67 -6.49
CA ALA A 459 -34.91 -22.34 -7.16
C ALA A 459 -34.48 -23.17 -8.40
N CYS A 460 -33.48 -22.71 -9.16
CA CYS A 460 -32.89 -23.47 -10.26
C CYS A 460 -32.14 -24.72 -9.76
N LEU A 461 -31.36 -24.59 -8.68
CA LEU A 461 -30.62 -25.69 -8.08
C LEU A 461 -31.54 -26.74 -7.45
N GLN A 462 -32.65 -26.33 -6.82
CA GLN A 462 -33.67 -27.26 -6.32
C GLN A 462 -34.37 -28.03 -7.44
N LYS A 463 -34.66 -27.38 -8.59
CA LYS A 463 -35.21 -28.08 -9.77
C LYS A 463 -34.23 -29.10 -10.35
N ALA A 464 -32.93 -28.77 -10.40
CA ALA A 464 -31.89 -29.69 -10.89
C ALA A 464 -31.68 -30.91 -9.98
N ALA A 465 -31.80 -30.73 -8.65
CA ALA A 465 -31.68 -31.81 -7.67
C ALA A 465 -32.86 -32.80 -7.71
N VAL A 466 -34.07 -32.35 -8.08
CA VAL A 466 -35.22 -33.25 -8.23
C VAL A 466 -35.07 -34.12 -9.49
N THR A 467 -34.53 -33.57 -10.59
CA THR A 467 -34.30 -34.33 -11.83
C THR A 467 -33.19 -35.39 -11.74
N SER A 468 -32.20 -35.22 -10.85
CA SER A 468 -31.13 -36.21 -10.66
C SER A 468 -31.51 -37.37 -9.74
N SER A 469 -32.60 -37.24 -8.96
CA SER A 469 -33.05 -38.27 -8.01
C SER A 469 -33.86 -39.42 -8.64
N VAL A 470 -34.21 -39.34 -9.92
CA VAL A 470 -35.07 -40.34 -10.60
C VAL A 470 -34.28 -41.40 -11.38
N SER A 471 -32.96 -41.24 -11.59
CA SER A 471 -32.20 -42.16 -12.48
C SER A 471 -31.42 -43.30 -11.80
N ASN A 472 -31.51 -43.49 -10.49
CA ASN A 472 -30.82 -44.60 -9.81
C ASN A 472 -31.80 -45.50 -9.04
N LYS A 473 -32.45 -46.40 -9.77
CA LYS A 473 -32.91 -47.70 -9.23
C LYS A 473 -32.02 -48.80 -9.81
N PRO A 474 -31.36 -49.63 -8.98
CA PRO A 474 -30.61 -50.77 -9.46
C PRO A 474 -31.56 -51.94 -9.74
N GLU A 475 -31.38 -52.60 -10.89
CA GLU A 475 -32.03 -53.87 -11.22
C GLU A 475 -31.43 -55.00 -10.38
N THR A 476 -32.31 -55.73 -9.69
CA THR A 476 -32.18 -57.16 -9.37
C THR A 476 -33.49 -57.83 -9.73
#